data_AF-A0A963T7H1-F1
#
_entry.id   AF-A0A963T7H1-F1
#
_cell.length_a   1.000
_cell.length_b   1.000
_cell.length_c   1.000
_cell.angle_alpha   90.00
_cell.angle_beta   90.00
_cell.angle_gamma   90.00
#
_symmetry.space_group_name_H-M   'P 1'
#
loop_
_entity.id
_entity.type
_entity.pdbx_description
1 polymer ?
#
loop_
_entity_poly.entity_id
_entity_poly.type
_entity_poly.pdbx_seq_one_letter_code
_entity_poly.pdbx_strand_id
1 'polypeptide(L)'
;TALFRQEGEFWLTRAAYAGNARAQRKLAMTMASPASPLHNPKASLQWSLIYSKNPTADVYGYGPLPGTLVPGLKSALTGEEIAEAEAFAKDFAPITLPKFEGPNREEGKKRGDRPKGGRPPGGRRGPGLSS
;
A
#
# COMPACT_ATOMS: atom_id res chain seq x y z
N THR A 1 12.56 -10.97 -14.36
CA THR A 1 13.77 -11.44 -13.64
C THR A 1 13.42 -11.64 -12.17
N ALA A 2 14.20 -12.41 -11.41
CA ALA A 2 13.93 -12.67 -9.98
C ALA A 2 13.96 -11.39 -9.11
N LEU A 3 14.80 -10.42 -9.46
CA LEU A 3 14.93 -9.13 -8.79
C LEU A 3 13.59 -8.34 -8.73
N PHE A 4 12.87 -8.24 -9.86
CA PHE A 4 11.58 -7.53 -9.89
C PHE A 4 10.50 -8.21 -9.04
N ARG A 5 10.62 -9.52 -8.77
CA ARG A 5 9.66 -10.21 -7.89
C ARG A 5 9.90 -9.82 -6.43
N GLN A 6 11.15 -9.87 -5.97
CA GLN A 6 11.52 -9.47 -4.61
C GLN A 6 11.14 -8.02 -4.33
N GLU A 7 11.36 -7.14 -5.30
CA GLU A 7 10.97 -5.74 -5.17
C GLU A 7 9.44 -5.56 -5.12
N GLY A 8 8.70 -6.33 -5.94
CA GLY A 8 7.24 -6.38 -5.87
C GLY A 8 6.72 -6.86 -4.51
N GLU A 9 7.35 -7.89 -3.94
CA GLU A 9 7.02 -8.43 -2.61
C GLU A 9 7.33 -7.43 -1.50
N PHE A 10 8.46 -6.72 -1.60
CA PHE A 10 8.83 -5.65 -0.69
C PHE A 10 7.78 -4.53 -0.67
N TRP A 11 7.41 -4.00 -1.85
CA TRP A 11 6.42 -2.94 -1.93
C TRP A 11 5.01 -3.41 -1.55
N LEU A 12 4.65 -4.64 -1.86
CA LEU A 12 3.39 -5.24 -1.42
C LEU A 12 3.31 -5.32 0.10
N THR A 13 4.38 -5.80 0.74
CA THR A 13 4.48 -5.89 2.19
C THR A 13 4.38 -4.51 2.83
N ARG A 14 5.13 -3.54 2.31
CA ARG A 14 5.10 -2.15 2.79
C ARG A 14 3.71 -1.52 2.67
N ALA A 15 3.01 -1.75 1.57
CA ALA A 15 1.64 -1.26 1.38
C ALA A 15 0.66 -1.90 2.37
N ALA A 16 0.81 -3.19 2.68
CA ALA A 16 -0.03 -3.86 3.67
C ALA A 16 0.17 -3.29 5.08
N TYR A 17 1.42 -3.02 5.46
CA TYR A 17 1.76 -2.31 6.70
C TYR A 17 1.24 -0.88 6.73
N ALA A 18 1.13 -0.20 5.58
CA ALA A 18 0.51 1.11 5.48
C ALA A 18 -1.04 1.07 5.54
N GLY A 19 -1.65 -0.08 5.78
CA GLY A 19 -3.10 -0.23 5.90
C GLY A 19 -3.84 -0.45 4.58
N ASN A 20 -3.13 -0.68 3.46
CA ASN A 20 -3.78 -0.90 2.17
C ASN A 20 -4.54 -2.24 2.17
N ALA A 21 -5.88 -2.20 2.14
CA ALA A 21 -6.73 -3.39 2.18
C ALA A 21 -6.43 -4.39 1.05
N ARG A 22 -6.17 -3.92 -0.18
CA ARG A 22 -5.82 -4.79 -1.32
C ARG A 22 -4.53 -5.56 -1.06
N ALA A 23 -3.51 -4.86 -0.54
CA ALA A 23 -2.22 -5.46 -0.23
C ALA A 23 -2.35 -6.50 0.89
N GLN A 24 -3.06 -6.17 1.96
CA GLN A 24 -3.33 -7.09 3.07
C GLN A 24 -4.06 -8.35 2.58
N ARG A 25 -5.12 -8.20 1.79
CA ARG A 25 -5.85 -9.32 1.17
C ARG A 25 -4.93 -10.18 0.30
N LYS A 26 -4.10 -9.54 -0.51
CA LYS A 26 -3.17 -10.24 -1.42
C LYS A 26 -2.14 -11.04 -0.63
N LEU A 27 -1.55 -10.47 0.43
CA LEU A 27 -0.61 -11.18 1.30
C LEU A 27 -1.29 -12.36 1.99
N ALA A 28 -2.48 -12.16 2.57
CA ALA A 28 -3.25 -13.22 3.21
C ALA A 28 -3.43 -14.42 2.25
N MET A 29 -3.88 -14.18 1.02
CA MET A 29 -4.08 -15.26 0.04
C MET A 29 -2.78 -15.87 -0.48
N THR A 30 -1.76 -15.05 -0.74
CA THR A 30 -0.49 -15.52 -1.31
C THR A 30 0.30 -16.34 -0.30
N MET A 31 0.37 -15.91 0.96
CA MET A 31 1.06 -16.64 2.02
C MET A 31 0.35 -17.94 2.43
N ALA A 32 -0.96 -18.05 2.20
CA ALA A 32 -1.71 -19.28 2.47
C ALA A 32 -1.36 -20.43 1.51
N SER A 33 -0.93 -20.11 0.29
CA SER A 33 -0.72 -21.12 -0.76
C SER A 33 0.64 -21.81 -0.61
N PRO A 34 0.70 -23.15 -0.45
CA PRO A 34 1.97 -23.89 -0.39
C PRO A 34 2.81 -23.78 -1.67
N ALA A 35 2.19 -23.47 -2.80
CA ALA A 35 2.86 -23.24 -4.07
C ALA A 35 3.51 -21.85 -4.17
N SER A 36 3.25 -20.96 -3.21
CA SER A 36 3.83 -19.62 -3.20
C SER A 36 5.24 -19.64 -2.60
N PRO A 37 6.21 -18.89 -3.16
CA PRO A 37 7.49 -18.67 -2.50
C PRO A 37 7.36 -17.88 -1.18
N LEU A 38 6.22 -17.20 -0.97
CA LEU A 38 5.89 -16.49 0.27
C LEU A 38 5.07 -17.35 1.24
N HIS A 39 5.00 -18.67 1.04
CA HIS A 39 4.19 -19.52 1.89
C HIS A 39 4.57 -19.38 3.37
N ASN A 40 3.62 -18.89 4.16
CA ASN A 40 3.74 -18.72 5.60
C ASN A 40 2.32 -18.70 6.20
N PRO A 41 1.80 -19.85 6.65
CA PRO A 41 0.43 -19.96 7.18
C PRO A 41 0.16 -19.03 8.37
N LYS A 42 1.14 -18.85 9.27
CA LYS A 42 1.01 -17.95 10.42
C LYS A 42 0.87 -16.49 9.97
N ALA A 43 1.74 -16.03 9.08
CA ALA A 43 1.65 -14.67 8.53
C ALA A 43 0.36 -14.48 7.69
N SER A 44 -0.08 -15.52 6.99
CA SER A 44 -1.37 -15.51 6.31
C SER A 44 -2.54 -15.30 7.28
N LEU A 45 -2.51 -15.96 8.44
CA LEU A 45 -3.53 -15.79 9.48
C LEU A 45 -3.51 -14.36 10.03
N GLN A 46 -2.33 -13.82 10.33
CA GLN A 46 -2.16 -12.43 10.78
C GLN A 46 -2.81 -11.44 9.80
N TRP A 47 -2.45 -11.50 8.52
CA TRP A 47 -3.01 -10.60 7.51
C TRP A 47 -4.49 -10.83 7.26
N SER A 48 -4.98 -12.06 7.41
CA SER A 48 -6.41 -12.37 7.30
C SER A 48 -7.24 -11.68 8.37
N LEU A 49 -6.74 -11.70 9.62
CA LEU A 49 -7.37 -11.05 10.77
C LEU A 49 -7.28 -9.52 10.72
N ILE A 50 -6.20 -8.97 10.16
CA ILE A 50 -6.05 -7.53 9.95
C ILE A 50 -7.00 -7.06 8.85
N TYR A 51 -7.06 -7.77 7.72
CA TYR A 51 -7.90 -7.41 6.58
C TYR A 51 -9.39 -7.42 6.96
N SER A 52 -9.85 -8.40 7.73
CA SER A 52 -11.27 -8.50 8.12
C SER A 52 -11.76 -7.32 8.97
N LYS A 53 -10.84 -6.59 9.62
CA LYS A 53 -11.14 -5.38 10.40
C LYS A 53 -10.81 -4.08 9.66
N ASN A 54 -10.33 -4.16 8.42
CA ASN A 54 -9.87 -2.98 7.69
C ASN A 54 -11.06 -2.21 7.08
N PRO A 55 -11.39 -0.99 7.54
CA PRO A 55 -12.53 -0.23 7.03
C PRO A 55 -12.37 0.19 5.57
N THR A 56 -11.13 0.23 5.05
CA THR A 56 -10.87 0.60 3.66
C THR A 56 -11.21 -0.52 2.67
N ALA A 57 -11.43 -1.75 3.15
CA ALA A 57 -11.86 -2.87 2.31
C ALA A 57 -13.21 -2.55 1.64
N ASP A 58 -14.17 -2.08 2.42
CA ASP A 58 -15.51 -1.74 1.94
C ASP A 58 -15.51 -0.50 1.05
N VAL A 59 -14.72 0.52 1.42
CA VAL A 59 -14.60 1.79 0.68
C VAL A 59 -14.18 1.57 -0.78
N TYR A 60 -13.29 0.60 -1.02
CA TYR A 60 -12.78 0.28 -2.36
C TYR A 60 -13.43 -0.98 -2.96
N GLY A 61 -14.48 -1.54 -2.33
CA GLY A 61 -15.21 -2.69 -2.83
C GLY A 61 -14.42 -4.00 -2.87
N TYR A 62 -13.42 -4.15 -1.99
CA TYR A 62 -12.66 -5.40 -1.90
C TYR A 62 -13.51 -6.47 -1.19
N GLY A 63 -13.85 -7.53 -1.93
CA GLY A 63 -14.65 -8.63 -1.40
C GLY A 63 -13.96 -9.37 -0.25
N PRO A 64 -14.75 -10.12 0.55
CA PRO A 64 -14.22 -10.85 1.70
C PRO A 64 -13.16 -11.87 1.29
N LEU A 65 -12.39 -12.32 2.28
CA LEU A 65 -11.55 -13.49 2.14
C LEU A 65 -12.43 -14.74 1.99
N PRO A 66 -11.94 -15.81 1.33
CA PRO A 66 -12.67 -17.08 1.31
C PRO A 66 -13.02 -17.51 2.73
N GLY A 67 -14.28 -17.86 2.98
CA GLY A 67 -14.75 -18.22 4.33
C GLY A 67 -14.03 -19.43 4.93
N THR A 68 -13.42 -20.27 4.09
CA THR A 68 -12.62 -21.43 4.50
C THR A 68 -11.17 -21.09 4.83
N LEU A 69 -10.69 -19.90 4.50
CA LEU A 69 -9.28 -19.54 4.65
C LEU A 69 -8.86 -19.54 6.13
N VAL A 70 -9.55 -18.74 6.96
CA VAL A 70 -9.21 -18.62 8.39
C VAL A 70 -9.41 -19.95 9.14
N PRO A 71 -10.52 -20.68 8.98
CA PRO A 71 -10.66 -22.01 9.57
C PRO A 71 -9.56 -22.98 9.11
N GLY A 72 -9.25 -23.00 7.81
CA GLY A 72 -8.21 -23.87 7.26
C GLY A 72 -6.82 -23.57 7.83
N LEU A 73 -6.47 -22.29 7.97
CA LEU A 73 -5.22 -21.87 8.59
C LEU A 73 -5.15 -22.25 10.08
N LYS A 74 -6.24 -22.05 10.84
CA LYS A 74 -6.29 -22.44 12.24
C LYS A 74 -6.17 -23.94 12.45
N SER A 75 -6.68 -24.76 11.54
CA SER A 75 -6.51 -26.22 11.60
C SER A 75 -5.09 -26.68 11.28
N ALA A 76 -4.32 -25.87 10.54
CA ALA A 76 -2.95 -26.20 10.11
C ALA A 76 -1.86 -25.66 11.05
N LEU A 77 -2.21 -24.77 11.98
CA LEU A 77 -1.29 -24.10 12.90
C LEU A 77 -1.42 -24.67 14.31
N THR A 78 -0.34 -24.54 15.09
CA THR A 78 -0.37 -24.84 16.53
C THR A 78 -1.13 -23.76 17.31
N GLY A 79 -1.58 -24.09 18.52
CA GLY A 79 -2.28 -23.13 19.39
C GLY A 79 -1.45 -21.89 19.71
N GLU A 80 -0.13 -22.06 19.87
CA GLU A 80 0.81 -20.96 20.11
C GLU A 80 0.89 -20.01 18.90
N GLU A 81 1.05 -20.55 17.68
CA GLU A 81 1.10 -19.74 16.46
C GLU A 81 -0.21 -18.98 16.20
N ILE A 82 -1.36 -19.59 16.52
CA ILE A 82 -2.66 -18.93 16.45
C ILE A 82 -2.71 -17.78 17.44
N ALA A 83 -2.32 -18.00 18.69
CA ALA A 83 -2.31 -16.96 19.73
C ALA A 83 -1.40 -15.78 19.35
N GLU A 84 -0.21 -16.06 18.83
CA GLU A 84 0.71 -15.03 18.34
C GLU A 84 0.17 -14.27 17.13
N ALA A 85 -0.51 -14.96 16.21
CA ALA A 85 -1.14 -14.32 15.06
C ALA A 85 -2.30 -13.40 15.47
N GLU A 86 -3.12 -13.84 16.42
CA GLU A 86 -4.22 -13.07 16.99
C GLU A 86 -3.73 -11.87 17.80
N ALA A 87 -2.68 -12.04 18.60
CA ALA A 87 -2.04 -10.95 19.33
C ALA A 87 -1.48 -9.90 18.37
N PHE A 88 -0.72 -10.32 17.34
CA PHE A 88 -0.21 -9.41 16.33
C PHE A 88 -1.33 -8.63 15.62
N ALA A 89 -2.40 -9.32 15.19
CA ALA A 89 -3.52 -8.68 14.51
C ALA A 89 -4.33 -7.74 15.42
N LYS A 90 -4.32 -7.97 16.74
CA LYS A 90 -4.95 -7.11 17.73
C LYS A 90 -4.17 -5.81 17.93
N ASP A 91 -2.84 -5.90 17.99
CA ASP A 91 -1.95 -4.77 18.26
C ASP A 91 -1.51 -4.05 16.98
N PHE A 92 -1.90 -4.56 15.81
CA PHE A 92 -1.54 -3.98 14.53
C PHE A 92 -2.10 -2.57 14.37
N ALA A 93 -1.18 -1.62 14.15
CA ALA A 93 -1.48 -0.25 13.75
C ALA A 93 -0.83 0.04 12.39
N PRO A 94 -1.56 0.61 11.41
CA PRO A 94 -0.98 1.01 10.14
C PRO A 94 0.16 2.00 10.32
N ILE A 95 1.26 1.79 9.58
CA ILE A 95 2.37 2.74 9.54
C ILE A 95 1.90 3.97 8.76
N THR A 96 1.75 5.09 9.47
CA THR A 96 1.47 6.39 8.86
C THR A 96 2.74 7.20 8.78
N LEU A 97 2.95 7.85 7.63
CA LEU A 97 4.01 8.86 7.53
C LEU A 97 3.56 10.11 8.29
N PRO A 98 4.48 10.80 8.98
CA PRO A 98 4.16 12.10 9.55
C PRO A 98 3.66 13.03 8.44
N LYS A 99 2.68 13.86 8.77
CA LYS A 99 2.14 14.84 7.83
C LYS A 99 3.30 15.70 7.33
N PHE A 100 3.52 15.72 6.03
CA PHE A 100 4.53 16.57 5.43
C PHE A 100 4.12 18.04 5.61
N GLU A 101 4.94 18.80 6.32
CA GLU A 101 4.82 20.25 6.40
C GLU A 101 5.71 20.85 5.30
N GLY A 102 5.08 21.39 4.27
CA GLY A 102 5.81 22.11 3.22
C GLY A 102 6.47 23.36 3.79
N PRO A 103 7.59 23.82 3.21
CA PRO A 103 8.22 25.07 3.64
C PRO A 103 7.22 26.21 3.60
N ASN A 104 7.24 27.05 4.64
CA ASN A 104 6.34 28.18 4.77
C ASN A 104 6.49 29.08 3.52
N ARG A 105 5.38 29.38 2.85
CA ARG A 105 5.35 30.05 1.54
C ARG A 105 6.02 31.44 1.56
N GLU A 106 6.22 32.01 2.76
CA GLU A 106 6.96 33.26 2.97
C GLU A 106 8.48 33.12 2.75
N GLU A 107 9.09 31.96 3.03
CA GLU A 107 10.51 31.73 2.74
C GLU A 107 10.79 31.53 1.24
N GLY A 108 9.77 31.09 0.48
CA GLY A 108 9.83 30.99 -0.98
C GLY A 108 9.94 32.35 -1.68
N LYS A 109 9.57 33.46 -1.03
CA LYS A 109 9.75 34.82 -1.56
C LYS A 109 11.18 35.35 -1.39
N LYS A 110 11.97 34.80 -0.46
CA LYS A 110 13.39 35.21 -0.28
C LYS A 110 14.35 34.54 -1.26
N ARG A 111 13.97 33.41 -1.86
CA ARG A 111 14.66 32.81 -3.02
C ARG A 111 14.08 33.33 -4.34
N GLY A 112 13.92 34.64 -4.42
CA GLY A 112 13.62 35.36 -5.65
C GLY A 112 14.86 35.46 -6.53
N ASP A 113 15.38 34.32 -6.99
CA ASP A 113 16.30 34.28 -8.13
C ASP A 113 15.84 33.18 -9.09
N ARG A 114 14.62 33.35 -9.60
CA ARG A 114 14.27 32.75 -10.88
C ARG A 114 15.04 33.54 -11.94
N PRO A 115 15.87 32.91 -12.78
CA PRO A 115 16.34 33.55 -13.98
C PRO A 115 15.10 33.99 -14.76
N LYS A 116 14.95 35.29 -14.99
CA LYS A 116 13.94 35.81 -15.91
C LYS A 116 14.18 35.13 -17.24
N GLY A 117 13.36 34.15 -17.58
CA GLY A 117 13.31 33.56 -18.91
C GLY A 117 13.07 34.68 -19.90
N GLY A 118 14.15 35.09 -20.58
CA GLY A 118 14.11 36.08 -21.64
C GLY A 118 13.14 35.58 -22.70
N ARG A 119 12.05 36.33 -22.89
CA ARG A 119 11.16 36.14 -24.02
C ARG A 119 11.97 36.54 -25.27
N PRO A 120 12.24 35.64 -26.22
CA PRO A 120 12.94 36.02 -27.43
C PRO A 120 12.07 37.01 -28.22
N PRO A 121 12.62 38.13 -28.71
CA PRO A 121 11.87 39.08 -29.50
C PRO A 121 11.76 38.55 -30.94
N GLY A 122 10.53 38.29 -31.39
CA GLY A 122 10.23 38.12 -32.82
C GLY A 122 9.63 36.76 -33.19
N GLY A 123 8.38 36.78 -33.69
CA GLY A 123 7.76 35.57 -34.22
C GLY A 123 6.26 35.68 -34.54
N ARG A 124 5.91 36.63 -35.43
CA ARG A 124 4.73 36.71 -36.32
C ARG A 124 3.33 36.26 -35.84
N ARG A 125 2.39 37.19 -35.99
CA ARG A 125 0.94 36.99 -36.11
C ARG A 125 0.62 36.02 -37.25
N GLY A 126 -0.29 35.07 -37.02
CA GLY A 126 -1.03 34.33 -38.04
C GLY A 126 -2.53 34.43 -37.75
N PRO A 127 -3.39 34.59 -38.76
CA PRO A 127 -4.74 35.15 -38.61
C PRO A 127 -5.77 34.07 -38.26
N GLY A 128 -6.88 34.51 -37.67
CA GLY A 128 -8.00 33.65 -37.32
C GLY A 128 -8.67 32.98 -38.52
N LEU A 129 -9.32 31.87 -38.22
CA LEU A 129 -10.47 31.38 -38.97
C LEU A 129 -11.48 30.83 -37.97
N SER A 130 -12.56 31.57 -37.83
CA SER A 130 -13.83 31.14 -37.26
C SER A 130 -14.82 31.08 -38.42
N SER A 131 -15.22 29.87 -38.81
CA SER A 131 -16.52 29.41 -39.32
C SER A 131 -16.34 28.04 -39.96
#